data_AF-A0A017SVF8-F1
#
_entry.id   AF-A0A017SVF8-F1
#
_cell.length_a   1.000
_cell.length_b   1.000
_cell.length_c   1.000
_cell.angle_alpha   90.00
_cell.angle_beta   90.00
_cell.angle_gamma   90.00
#
_symmetry.space_group_name_H-M   'P 1'
#
loop_
_entity.id
_entity.type
_entity.pdbx_description
1 polymer ?
#
loop_
_entity_poly.entity_id
_entity_poly.type
_entity_poly.pdbx_seq_one_letter_code
_entity_poly.pdbx_strand_id
1 'polypeptide(L)'
;MRLFERAEDLLLDAEPVTLASPACLSHFVLVPRAEEPPAQGEEAKPPPTGKAHEIEIRARALAAMIDGEVPFLVAGKYAQFAYTGIYRETKDLDLFLLERDLPAAFRVLEKAGFRTEIQDARWIGKAYFGDSFVDLIFASSNGLCVVDDLWFQHAREGAVLGYQVPLAPPEEMIFSKAFVDERERFDGADINHLIYACGHEMDWERLLARFGPHWELLFAHLSMYRFVYPGARRQVPDWVMDELCRRTQAVSRAGDAASEVCRGHLISNEQYRQDYELRGMASVDALPLCLSPGWGSNVAPPRPKALGTGSA
;
A
#
# COMPACT_ATOMS: atom_id res chain seq x y z
N MET A 1 24.11 -42.14 -26.17
CA MET A 1 23.15 -41.78 -25.11
C MET A 1 23.77 -42.18 -23.77
N ARG A 2 24.60 -41.43 -23.03
CA ARG A 2 24.85 -40.00 -22.84
C ARG A 2 23.60 -39.18 -22.50
N LEU A 3 23.30 -39.11 -21.20
CA LEU A 3 23.30 -37.90 -20.34
C LEU A 3 22.15 -37.96 -19.32
N PHE A 4 22.42 -38.61 -18.17
CA PHE A 4 21.74 -38.36 -16.89
C PHE A 4 22.75 -38.73 -15.80
N GLU A 5 23.68 -37.82 -15.52
CA GLU A 5 24.60 -37.86 -14.38
C GLU A 5 25.19 -36.45 -14.25
N ARG A 6 25.22 -35.93 -13.01
CA ARG A 6 25.69 -34.62 -12.52
C ARG A 6 24.61 -33.55 -12.25
N ALA A 7 24.10 -33.58 -11.03
CA ALA A 7 23.76 -32.36 -10.28
C ALA A 7 23.74 -32.60 -8.75
N GLU A 8 24.70 -33.37 -8.21
CA GLU A 8 24.80 -33.62 -6.75
C GLU A 8 26.10 -33.12 -6.07
N ASP A 9 27.02 -32.46 -6.78
CA ASP A 9 28.29 -32.01 -6.18
C ASP A 9 28.48 -30.48 -6.22
N LEU A 10 27.55 -29.72 -5.64
CA LEU A 10 27.76 -28.28 -5.33
C LEU A 10 26.99 -27.87 -4.05
N LEU A 11 27.08 -28.72 -3.03
CA LEU A 11 26.71 -28.43 -1.66
C LEU A 11 27.92 -28.79 -0.80
N LEU A 12 28.78 -27.81 -0.52
CA LEU A 12 29.69 -27.76 0.63
C LEU A 12 30.30 -26.33 0.65
N ASP A 13 30.35 -25.75 1.85
CA ASP A 13 30.96 -24.46 2.22
C ASP A 13 30.08 -23.19 2.18
N ALA A 14 28.91 -23.25 2.83
CA ALA A 14 28.28 -22.06 3.40
C ALA A 14 28.18 -22.21 4.92
N GLU A 15 29.11 -21.55 5.63
CA GLU A 15 29.07 -21.37 7.08
C GLU A 15 27.74 -20.71 7.53
N PRO A 16 27.17 -21.08 8.68
CA PRO A 16 25.91 -20.50 9.14
C PRO A 16 26.12 -19.04 9.56
N VAL A 17 25.50 -18.11 8.84
CA VAL A 17 25.36 -16.73 9.29
C VAL A 17 24.39 -16.72 10.48
N THR A 18 24.96 -16.75 11.68
CA THR A 18 24.27 -16.41 12.92
C THR A 18 23.70 -15.00 12.80
N LEU A 19 22.37 -14.89 12.73
CA LEU A 19 21.66 -13.62 12.86
C LEU A 19 21.85 -13.09 14.29
N ALA A 20 22.89 -12.27 14.46
CA ALA A 20 22.96 -11.36 15.58
C ALA A 20 21.80 -10.36 15.47
N SER A 21 20.99 -10.25 16.53
CA SER A 21 20.25 -9.02 16.79
C SER A 21 21.27 -7.88 16.95
N PRO A 22 21.04 -6.70 16.35
CA PRO A 22 20.71 -5.58 17.23
C PRO A 22 19.85 -4.46 16.60
N ALA A 23 19.15 -3.77 17.50
CA ALA A 23 18.86 -2.34 17.55
C ALA A 23 19.17 -1.44 16.33
N CYS A 24 18.19 -0.58 16.02
CA CYS A 24 18.36 0.78 15.48
C CYS A 24 19.11 0.88 14.15
N LEU A 25 18.40 0.69 13.03
CA LEU A 25 18.89 1.07 11.71
C LEU A 25 18.48 2.51 11.39
N SER A 26 19.19 3.47 11.96
CA SER A 26 19.33 4.80 11.36
C SER A 26 20.24 4.69 10.14
N HIS A 27 19.68 4.30 8.99
CA HIS A 27 20.40 4.41 7.72
C HIS A 27 20.18 5.82 7.15
N PHE A 28 21.26 6.60 7.16
CA PHE A 28 21.38 7.87 6.46
C PHE A 28 21.06 7.67 4.97
N VAL A 29 20.01 8.32 4.49
CA VAL A 29 19.83 8.59 3.06
C VAL A 29 20.79 9.72 2.69
N LEU A 30 21.39 9.63 1.49
CA LEU A 30 22.22 10.66 0.87
C LEU A 30 21.51 12.03 0.88
N VAL A 31 21.77 12.81 1.93
CA VAL A 31 21.54 14.24 1.97
C VAL A 31 22.80 14.88 1.39
N PRO A 32 22.74 15.62 0.27
CA PRO A 32 23.82 16.54 -0.05
C PRO A 32 23.91 17.51 1.13
N ARG A 33 25.06 17.53 1.79
CA ARG A 33 25.36 18.47 2.86
C ARG A 33 24.99 19.87 2.37
N ALA A 34 24.24 20.64 3.15
CA ALA A 34 24.01 22.05 2.85
C ALA A 34 25.38 22.73 2.75
N GLU A 35 25.78 23.08 1.53
CA GLU A 35 26.96 23.91 1.29
C GLU A 35 26.68 25.29 1.88
N GLU A 36 27.71 25.86 2.49
CA GLU A 36 27.70 27.25 2.97
C GLU A 36 27.23 28.18 1.84
N PRO A 37 26.56 29.31 2.15
CA PRO A 37 26.06 30.21 1.12
C PRO A 37 27.22 30.64 0.20
N PRO A 38 27.09 30.48 -1.13
CA PRO A 38 28.19 30.76 -2.03
C PRO A 38 28.54 32.24 -1.98
N ALA A 39 29.84 32.51 -1.97
CA ALA A 39 30.36 33.85 -2.24
C ALA A 39 29.81 34.31 -3.60
N GLN A 40 29.39 35.57 -3.66
CA GLN A 40 28.79 36.18 -4.85
C GLN A 40 29.68 35.95 -6.08
N GLY A 41 29.19 35.14 -7.03
CA GLY A 41 29.85 34.94 -8.32
C GLY A 41 29.85 33.53 -8.92
N GLU A 42 29.02 32.58 -8.47
CA GLU A 42 28.94 31.26 -9.13
C GLU A 42 27.90 31.23 -10.26
N GLU A 43 28.40 30.85 -11.43
CA GLU A 43 27.67 30.61 -12.66
C GLU A 43 26.59 29.54 -12.43
N ALA A 44 25.34 29.85 -12.81
CA ALA A 44 24.20 28.96 -12.59
C ALA A 44 24.48 27.58 -13.20
N LYS A 45 24.59 26.56 -12.34
CA LYS A 45 24.76 25.16 -12.76
C LYS A 45 23.67 24.82 -13.78
N PRO A 46 24.00 24.26 -14.95
CA PRO A 46 22.99 23.93 -15.95
C PRO A 46 21.93 23.02 -15.33
N PRO A 47 20.65 23.19 -15.70
CA PRO A 47 19.58 22.36 -15.15
C PRO A 47 19.94 20.89 -15.37
N PRO A 48 19.77 20.04 -14.35
CA PRO A 48 20.07 18.63 -14.48
C PRO A 48 19.21 18.04 -15.61
N THR A 49 19.77 17.07 -16.32
CA THR A 49 19.09 16.34 -17.38
C THR A 49 18.96 14.87 -16.98
N GLY A 50 17.93 14.17 -17.47
CA GLY A 50 17.67 12.76 -17.15
C GLY A 50 17.15 12.53 -15.72
N LYS A 51 17.45 11.38 -15.12
CA LYS A 51 16.83 10.90 -13.86
C LYS A 51 16.96 11.85 -12.67
N ALA A 52 18.06 12.59 -12.58
CA ALA A 52 18.25 13.59 -11.52
C ALA A 52 17.21 14.72 -11.61
N HIS A 53 16.87 15.13 -12.83
CA HIS A 53 15.84 16.13 -13.08
C HIS A 53 14.45 15.65 -12.63
N GLU A 54 14.10 14.39 -12.91
CA GLU A 54 12.81 13.82 -12.50
C GLU A 54 12.68 13.73 -10.97
N ILE A 55 13.78 13.45 -10.27
CA ILE A 55 13.81 13.41 -8.80
C ILE A 55 13.60 14.82 -8.24
N GLU A 56 14.26 15.83 -8.81
CA GLU A 56 14.08 17.22 -8.42
C GLU A 56 12.67 17.74 -8.67
N ILE A 57 12.04 17.34 -9.78
CA ILE A 57 10.64 17.68 -10.05
C ILE A 57 9.71 17.08 -8.99
N ARG A 58 9.92 15.82 -8.61
CA ARG A 58 9.13 15.17 -7.56
C ARG A 58 9.36 15.82 -6.18
N ALA A 59 10.61 16.18 -5.87
CA ALA A 59 10.94 16.92 -4.67
C ALA A 59 10.29 18.32 -4.65
N ARG A 60 10.23 19.00 -5.81
CA ARG A 60 9.55 20.29 -5.99
C ARG A 60 8.05 20.17 -5.75
N ALA A 61 7.40 19.10 -6.22
CA ALA A 61 5.99 18.84 -5.94
C ALA A 61 5.74 18.63 -4.44
N LEU A 62 6.57 17.83 -3.76
CA LEU A 62 6.48 17.65 -2.31
C LEU A 62 6.64 18.97 -1.56
N ALA A 63 7.67 19.75 -1.90
CA ALA A 63 7.90 21.06 -1.30
C ALA A 63 6.67 21.98 -1.47
N ALA A 64 6.10 22.05 -2.68
CA ALA A 64 4.92 22.87 -2.95
C ALA A 64 3.69 22.44 -2.12
N MET A 65 3.50 21.13 -1.93
CA MET A 65 2.41 20.61 -1.11
C MET A 65 2.61 20.91 0.38
N ILE A 66 3.85 20.78 0.87
CA ILE A 66 4.24 21.09 2.25
C ILE A 66 4.09 22.59 2.54
N ASP A 67 4.73 23.45 1.73
CA ASP A 67 4.70 24.91 1.87
C ASP A 67 3.27 25.47 1.70
N GLY A 68 2.46 24.77 0.91
CA GLY A 68 1.05 25.09 0.69
C GLY A 68 0.10 24.59 1.78
N GLU A 69 0.62 23.90 2.80
CA GLU A 69 -0.13 23.28 3.91
C GLU A 69 -1.31 22.40 3.42
N VAL A 70 -1.13 21.72 2.29
CA VAL A 70 -2.15 20.80 1.76
C VAL A 70 -2.00 19.45 2.45
N PRO A 71 -3.05 18.87 3.06
CA PRO A 71 -2.98 17.53 3.60
C PRO A 71 -2.79 16.49 2.49
N PHE A 72 -1.73 15.69 2.58
CA PHE A 72 -1.47 14.56 1.69
C PHE A 72 -0.74 13.45 2.45
N LEU A 73 -0.64 12.28 1.83
CA LEU A 73 0.18 11.15 2.25
C LEU A 73 1.05 10.71 1.08
N VAL A 74 2.30 10.37 1.31
CA VAL A 74 3.09 9.68 0.29
C VAL A 74 2.77 8.20 0.32
N ALA A 75 2.44 7.63 -0.84
CA ALA A 75 2.13 6.21 -1.00
C ALA A 75 3.04 5.58 -2.07
N GLY A 76 2.53 4.50 -2.70
CA GLY A 76 3.17 3.90 -3.86
C GLY A 76 4.60 3.42 -3.57
N LYS A 77 5.49 3.57 -4.57
CA LYS A 77 6.85 3.00 -4.47
C LYS A 77 7.74 3.70 -3.43
N TYR A 78 7.51 4.98 -3.14
CA TYR A 78 8.28 5.69 -2.11
C TYR A 78 7.93 5.19 -0.70
N ALA A 79 6.64 5.08 -0.37
CA ALA A 79 6.22 4.50 0.90
C ALA A 79 6.62 3.02 1.02
N GLN A 80 6.48 2.25 -0.08
CA GLN A 80 6.94 0.86 -0.13
C GLN A 80 8.43 0.75 0.20
N PHE A 81 9.27 1.62 -0.39
CA PHE A 81 10.71 1.65 -0.09
C PHE A 81 10.97 2.02 1.36
N ALA A 82 10.28 3.02 1.90
CA ALA A 82 10.44 3.43 3.30
C ALA A 82 10.13 2.30 4.28
N TYR A 83 9.12 1.47 4.01
CA TYR A 83 8.77 0.33 4.87
C TYR A 83 9.66 -0.90 4.67
N THR A 84 10.05 -1.20 3.43
CA THR A 84 10.64 -2.51 3.10
C THR A 84 12.14 -2.44 2.80
N GLY A 85 12.69 -1.25 2.55
CA GLY A 85 14.04 -1.06 2.04
C GLY A 85 14.25 -1.54 0.59
N ILE A 86 13.20 -2.06 -0.06
CA ILE A 86 13.28 -2.58 -1.43
C ILE A 86 13.11 -1.43 -2.42
N TYR A 87 14.23 -1.00 -3.01
CA TYR A 87 14.21 0.04 -4.02
C TYR A 87 13.76 -0.53 -5.37
N ARG A 88 12.81 0.15 -6.01
CA ARG A 88 12.44 -0.09 -7.41
C ARG A 88 12.35 1.24 -8.12
N GLU A 89 12.87 1.27 -9.33
CA GLU A 89 12.78 2.46 -10.17
C GLU A 89 11.32 2.85 -10.40
N THR A 90 11.03 4.13 -10.19
CA THR A 90 9.71 4.73 -10.41
C THR A 90 9.87 6.08 -11.08
N LYS A 91 8.99 6.35 -12.04
CA LYS A 91 8.84 7.66 -12.66
C LYS A 91 7.76 8.49 -11.92
N ASP A 92 6.90 7.81 -11.17
CA ASP A 92 5.73 8.38 -10.53
C ASP A 92 6.04 8.76 -9.06
N LEU A 93 5.41 9.83 -8.59
CA LEU A 93 5.24 10.14 -7.16
C LEU A 93 3.74 10.07 -6.87
N ASP A 94 3.35 9.17 -5.98
CA ASP A 94 1.95 8.94 -5.59
C ASP A 94 1.62 9.73 -4.32
N LEU A 95 0.79 10.77 -4.44
CA LEU A 95 0.27 11.54 -3.32
C LEU A 95 -1.20 11.20 -3.10
N PHE A 96 -1.50 10.61 -1.96
CA PHE A 96 -2.86 10.27 -1.55
C PHE A 96 -3.45 11.45 -0.77
N LEU A 97 -4.65 11.87 -1.13
CA LEU A 97 -5.33 13.00 -0.50
C LEU A 97 -6.85 12.80 -0.49
N LEU A 98 -7.53 13.55 0.37
CA LEU A 98 -8.99 13.55 0.37
C LEU A 98 -9.48 14.30 -0.86
N GLU A 99 -10.51 13.81 -1.52
CA GLU A 99 -11.04 14.42 -2.77
C GLU A 99 -11.33 15.93 -2.59
N ARG A 100 -11.82 16.33 -1.42
CA ARG A 100 -12.09 17.73 -1.04
C ARG A 100 -10.85 18.64 -1.11
N ASP A 101 -9.66 18.09 -0.96
CA ASP A 101 -8.38 18.81 -0.94
C ASP A 101 -7.74 18.88 -2.33
N LEU A 102 -8.24 18.14 -3.32
CA LEU A 102 -7.72 18.14 -4.70
C LEU A 102 -7.66 19.56 -5.31
N PRO A 103 -8.68 20.44 -5.17
CA PRO A 103 -8.60 21.79 -5.69
C PRO A 103 -7.49 22.63 -5.02
N ALA A 104 -7.18 22.38 -3.74
CA ALA A 104 -6.10 23.06 -3.05
C ALA A 104 -4.74 22.56 -3.55
N ALA A 105 -4.58 21.24 -3.68
CA ALA A 105 -3.41 20.61 -4.27
C ALA A 105 -3.10 21.15 -5.67
N PHE A 106 -4.11 21.26 -6.53
CA PHE A 106 -3.93 21.84 -7.86
C PHE A 106 -3.43 23.27 -7.82
N ARG A 107 -4.04 24.14 -6.99
CA ARG A 107 -3.61 25.54 -6.89
C ARG A 107 -2.15 25.68 -6.44
N VAL A 108 -1.67 24.85 -5.51
CA VAL A 108 -0.29 24.95 -5.03
C VAL A 108 0.70 24.40 -6.06
N LEU A 109 0.35 23.31 -6.75
CA LEU A 109 1.16 22.73 -7.81
C LEU A 109 1.21 23.64 -9.06
N GLU A 110 0.10 24.27 -9.44
CA GLU A 110 0.05 25.26 -10.53
C GLU A 110 0.96 26.47 -10.23
N LYS A 111 0.93 26.99 -8.99
CA LYS A 111 1.86 28.04 -8.55
C LYS A 111 3.32 27.60 -8.59
N ALA A 112 3.57 26.32 -8.34
CA ALA A 112 4.90 25.72 -8.48
C ALA A 112 5.29 25.41 -9.94
N GLY A 113 4.44 25.73 -10.91
CA GLY A 113 4.73 25.60 -12.35
C GLY A 113 4.29 24.28 -12.97
N PHE A 114 3.48 23.48 -12.27
CA PHE A 114 2.90 22.26 -12.83
C PHE A 114 1.64 22.57 -13.64
N ARG A 115 1.40 21.82 -14.70
CA ARG A 115 0.09 21.76 -15.36
C ARG A 115 -0.74 20.68 -14.71
N THR A 116 -1.91 21.00 -14.18
CA THR A 116 -2.79 20.02 -13.51
C THR A 116 -3.98 19.63 -14.38
N GLU A 117 -4.45 18.39 -14.19
CA GLU A 117 -5.54 17.80 -14.97
C GLU A 117 -6.28 16.76 -14.12
N ILE A 118 -7.62 16.74 -14.19
CA ILE A 118 -8.39 15.60 -13.69
C ILE A 118 -8.34 14.52 -14.77
N GLN A 119 -7.60 13.44 -14.53
CA GLN A 119 -7.52 12.34 -15.48
C GLN A 119 -8.76 11.44 -15.38
N ASP A 120 -9.22 11.15 -14.16
CA ASP A 120 -10.48 10.47 -13.92
C ASP A 120 -11.12 11.04 -12.65
N ALA A 121 -12.29 11.64 -12.81
CA ALA A 121 -13.00 12.33 -11.73
C ALA A 121 -13.40 11.40 -10.58
N ARG A 122 -13.33 10.08 -10.77
CA ARG A 122 -13.65 9.11 -9.73
C ARG A 122 -12.50 8.82 -8.78
N TRP A 123 -11.24 9.04 -9.20
CA TRP A 123 -10.11 8.55 -8.40
C TRP A 123 -8.78 9.29 -8.53
N ILE A 124 -8.51 10.02 -9.62
CA ILE A 124 -7.17 10.59 -9.86
C ILE A 124 -7.15 11.94 -10.59
N GLY A 125 -6.37 12.85 -10.02
CA GLY A 125 -5.79 14.02 -10.70
C GLY A 125 -4.30 13.80 -10.99
N LYS A 126 -3.75 14.54 -11.95
CA LYS A 126 -2.32 14.52 -12.27
C LYS A 126 -1.75 15.92 -12.35
N ALA A 127 -0.51 16.08 -11.93
CA ALA A 127 0.27 17.30 -12.07
C ALA A 127 1.52 17.02 -12.91
N TYR A 128 1.68 17.73 -14.03
CA TYR A 128 2.74 17.52 -15.01
C TYR A 128 3.77 18.65 -14.98
N PHE A 129 5.04 18.30 -15.11
CA PHE A 129 6.15 19.24 -15.31
C PHE A 129 7.06 18.68 -16.40
N GLY A 130 6.91 19.21 -17.63
CA GLY A 130 7.50 18.58 -18.81
C GLY A 130 6.96 17.15 -19.00
N ASP A 131 7.86 16.19 -19.12
CA ASP A 131 7.53 14.76 -19.27
C ASP A 131 7.35 14.02 -17.93
N SER A 132 7.64 14.68 -16.81
CA SER A 132 7.44 14.13 -15.46
C SER A 132 6.04 14.42 -14.93
N PHE A 133 5.53 13.56 -14.05
CA PHE A 133 4.24 13.77 -13.41
C PHE A 133 4.16 13.24 -11.98
N VAL A 134 3.17 13.75 -11.27
CA VAL A 134 2.77 13.36 -9.91
C VAL A 134 1.30 12.98 -9.94
N ASP A 135 0.98 11.87 -9.28
CA ASP A 135 -0.37 11.33 -9.19
C ASP A 135 -1.01 11.83 -7.89
N LEU A 136 -2.19 12.45 -8.01
CA LEU A 136 -3.02 12.91 -6.89
C LEU A 136 -4.22 11.97 -6.77
N ILE A 137 -4.08 11.00 -5.88
CA ILE A 137 -5.00 9.85 -5.77
C ILE A 137 -5.94 10.07 -4.60
N PHE A 138 -7.24 10.01 -4.85
CA PHE A 138 -8.29 10.14 -3.82
C PHE A 138 -9.22 8.93 -3.75
N ALA A 139 -9.09 7.98 -4.68
CA ALA A 139 -9.66 6.64 -4.56
C ALA A 139 -8.84 5.64 -5.40
N SER A 140 -9.20 4.35 -5.36
CA SER A 140 -8.75 3.38 -6.38
C SER A 140 -9.62 3.46 -7.63
N SER A 141 -9.09 3.01 -8.78
CA SER A 141 -9.81 3.02 -10.07
C SER A 141 -11.15 2.26 -10.06
N ASN A 142 -11.28 1.26 -9.19
CA ASN A 142 -12.52 0.50 -8.97
C ASN A 142 -13.49 1.14 -7.96
N GLY A 143 -13.16 2.31 -7.39
CA GLY A 143 -13.99 3.06 -6.44
C GLY A 143 -14.08 2.50 -5.02
N LEU A 144 -13.43 1.38 -4.70
CA LEU A 144 -13.54 0.74 -3.38
C LEU A 144 -12.63 1.38 -2.32
N CYS A 145 -11.43 1.79 -2.70
CA CYS A 145 -10.41 2.28 -1.76
C CYS A 145 -10.39 3.81 -1.76
N VAL A 146 -11.48 4.42 -1.28
CA VAL A 146 -11.55 5.87 -1.08
C VAL A 146 -10.54 6.29 -0.01
N VAL A 147 -9.81 7.38 -0.28
CA VAL A 147 -8.94 7.99 0.74
C VAL A 147 -9.82 8.74 1.72
N ASP A 148 -9.83 8.26 2.96
CA ASP A 148 -10.64 8.79 4.07
C ASP A 148 -9.76 9.20 5.26
N ASP A 149 -10.39 9.76 6.30
CA ASP A 149 -9.66 10.30 7.46
C ASP A 149 -8.84 9.21 8.19
N LEU A 150 -9.20 7.93 8.08
CA LEU A 150 -8.44 6.84 8.70
C LEU A 150 -7.05 6.66 8.06
N TRP A 151 -6.88 6.97 6.76
CA TRP A 151 -5.54 6.98 6.14
C TRP A 151 -4.62 7.99 6.84
N PHE A 152 -5.16 9.15 7.20
CA PHE A 152 -4.42 10.23 7.86
C PHE A 152 -4.21 9.96 9.35
N GLN A 153 -5.24 9.47 10.06
CA GLN A 153 -5.16 9.17 11.49
C GLN A 153 -4.07 8.15 11.84
N HIS A 154 -3.72 7.30 10.88
CA HIS A 154 -2.76 6.22 11.07
C HIS A 154 -1.54 6.31 10.14
N ALA A 155 -1.34 7.48 9.52
CA ALA A 155 -0.14 7.76 8.78
C ALA A 155 1.10 7.57 9.66
N ARG A 156 2.18 7.08 9.05
CA ARG A 156 3.48 6.93 9.72
C ARG A 156 4.43 7.97 9.16
N GLU A 157 5.24 8.60 10.01
CA GLU A 157 6.25 9.55 9.55
C GLU A 157 7.38 8.83 8.79
N GLY A 158 7.87 9.42 7.71
CA GLY A 158 8.97 8.89 6.94
C GLY A 158 9.73 9.94 6.13
N ALA A 159 10.94 9.59 5.72
CA ALA A 159 11.78 10.47 4.90
C ALA A 159 11.63 10.11 3.41
N VAL A 160 11.16 11.06 2.60
CA VAL A 160 11.03 10.90 1.14
C VAL A 160 11.63 12.12 0.45
N LEU A 161 12.57 11.89 -0.47
CA LEU A 161 13.21 12.95 -1.28
C LEU A 161 13.76 14.13 -0.45
N GLY A 162 14.25 13.85 0.76
CA GLY A 162 14.80 14.86 1.66
C GLY A 162 13.79 15.53 2.60
N TYR A 163 12.50 15.21 2.49
CA TYR A 163 11.44 15.76 3.35
C TYR A 163 10.95 14.72 4.35
N GLN A 164 10.64 15.16 5.57
CA GLN A 164 9.82 14.39 6.50
C GLN A 164 8.36 14.56 6.09
N VAL A 165 7.69 13.46 5.78
CA VAL A 165 6.33 13.44 5.24
C VAL A 165 5.53 12.30 5.86
N PRO A 166 4.21 12.46 5.97
CA PRO A 166 3.34 11.37 6.36
C PRO A 166 3.25 10.34 5.22
N LEU A 167 3.48 9.08 5.55
CA LEU A 167 3.34 7.93 4.67
C LEU A 167 1.98 7.29 4.85
N ALA A 168 1.41 6.79 3.75
CA ALA A 168 0.22 5.95 3.81
C ALA A 168 0.49 4.73 4.71
N PRO A 169 -0.44 4.38 5.62
CA PRO A 169 -0.29 3.21 6.48
C PRO A 169 -0.19 1.92 5.65
N PRO A 170 0.63 0.94 6.08
CA PRO A 170 0.84 -0.27 5.30
C PRO A 170 -0.43 -1.11 5.15
N GLU A 171 -1.38 -1.04 6.08
CA GLU A 171 -2.69 -1.71 6.01
C GLU A 171 -3.54 -1.18 4.85
N GLU A 172 -3.66 0.14 4.73
CA GLU A 172 -4.34 0.82 3.62
C GLU A 172 -3.60 0.62 2.27
N MET A 173 -2.26 0.55 2.30
CA MET A 173 -1.48 0.16 1.12
C MET A 173 -1.76 -1.29 0.70
N ILE A 174 -1.88 -2.23 1.65
CA ILE A 174 -2.28 -3.62 1.35
C ILE A 174 -3.70 -3.65 0.78
N PHE A 175 -4.63 -2.94 1.42
CA PHE A 175 -6.02 -2.88 0.98
C PHE A 175 -6.14 -2.37 -0.45
N SER A 176 -5.54 -1.22 -0.77
CA SER A 176 -5.56 -0.66 -2.13
C SER A 176 -4.89 -1.58 -3.17
N LYS A 177 -3.74 -2.18 -2.84
CA LYS A 177 -3.00 -3.06 -3.76
C LYS A 177 -3.68 -4.41 -3.98
N ALA A 178 -4.48 -4.89 -3.03
CA ALA A 178 -5.08 -6.21 -3.13
C ALA A 178 -6.09 -6.36 -4.27
N PHE A 179 -6.62 -5.24 -4.75
CA PHE A 179 -7.52 -5.17 -5.90
C PHE A 179 -6.79 -4.91 -7.23
N VAL A 180 -5.46 -4.94 -7.27
CA VAL A 180 -4.68 -4.79 -8.50
C VAL A 180 -4.24 -6.17 -8.97
N ASP A 181 -5.05 -6.78 -9.83
CA ASP A 181 -4.83 -8.09 -10.45
C ASP A 181 -5.12 -8.04 -11.96
N GLU A 182 -4.49 -7.08 -12.64
CA GLU A 182 -4.53 -6.96 -14.09
C GLU A 182 -3.49 -7.88 -14.74
N ARG A 183 -3.71 -8.21 -16.02
CA ARG A 183 -2.82 -9.10 -16.78
C ARG A 183 -1.38 -8.57 -16.80
N GLU A 184 -1.23 -7.26 -16.99
CA GLU A 184 0.04 -6.56 -17.08
C GLU A 184 0.53 -6.01 -15.73
N ARG A 185 -0.32 -6.04 -14.70
CA ARG A 185 0.00 -5.48 -13.39
C ARG A 185 -0.67 -6.26 -12.25
N PHE A 186 0.16 -6.88 -11.45
CA PHE A 186 -0.23 -7.55 -10.22
C PHE A 186 0.65 -7.07 -9.06
N ASP A 187 0.02 -6.49 -8.01
CA ASP A 187 0.75 -5.89 -6.88
C ASP A 187 0.98 -6.90 -5.72
N GLY A 188 0.72 -8.19 -5.91
CA GLY A 188 0.82 -9.21 -4.85
C GLY A 188 2.20 -9.34 -4.19
N ALA A 189 3.28 -9.12 -4.93
CA ALA A 189 4.62 -9.11 -4.35
C ALA A 189 4.83 -7.93 -3.39
N ASP A 190 4.24 -6.76 -3.68
CA ASP A 190 4.34 -5.58 -2.80
C ASP A 190 3.63 -5.84 -1.48
N ILE A 191 2.44 -6.45 -1.53
CA ILE A 191 1.68 -6.88 -0.35
C ILE A 191 2.51 -7.83 0.50
N ASN A 192 3.11 -8.85 -0.12
CA ASN A 192 3.93 -9.81 0.61
C ASN A 192 5.13 -9.14 1.31
N HIS A 193 5.78 -8.18 0.67
CA HIS A 193 6.88 -7.42 1.27
C HIS A 193 6.41 -6.52 2.41
N LEU A 194 5.23 -5.88 2.30
CA LEU A 194 4.66 -5.08 3.38
C LEU A 194 4.33 -5.94 4.60
N ILE A 195 3.72 -7.12 4.41
CA ILE A 195 3.45 -8.05 5.51
C ILE A 195 4.76 -8.53 6.12
N TYR A 196 5.76 -8.88 5.30
CA TYR A 196 7.06 -9.34 5.81
C TYR A 196 7.75 -8.28 6.66
N ALA A 197 7.73 -7.01 6.24
CA ALA A 197 8.38 -5.92 6.96
C ALA A 197 7.59 -5.45 8.19
N CYS A 198 6.28 -5.26 8.04
CA CYS A 198 5.48 -4.51 9.01
C CYS A 198 4.39 -5.34 9.72
N GLY A 199 4.18 -6.61 9.37
CA GLY A 199 3.01 -7.38 9.82
C GLY A 199 2.81 -7.44 11.34
N HIS A 200 3.89 -7.54 12.13
CA HIS A 200 3.83 -7.52 13.59
C HIS A 200 3.38 -6.19 14.21
N GLU A 201 3.44 -5.09 13.47
CA GLU A 201 3.02 -3.75 13.89
C GLU A 201 1.65 -3.35 13.32
N MET A 202 1.04 -4.21 12.49
CA MET A 202 -0.22 -3.88 11.83
C MET A 202 -1.41 -4.07 12.75
N ASP A 203 -2.40 -3.20 12.59
CA ASP A 203 -3.76 -3.41 13.10
C ASP A 203 -4.51 -4.34 12.15
N TRP A 204 -4.47 -5.64 12.47
CA TRP A 204 -5.12 -6.69 11.69
C TRP A 204 -6.65 -6.67 11.78
N GLU A 205 -7.23 -6.15 12.87
CA GLU A 205 -8.68 -5.99 12.98
C GLU A 205 -9.16 -4.92 12.01
N ARG A 206 -8.46 -3.78 11.96
CA ARG A 206 -8.72 -2.73 10.98
C ARG A 206 -8.51 -3.21 9.56
N LEU A 207 -7.40 -3.91 9.26
CA LEU A 207 -7.16 -4.42 7.91
C LEU A 207 -8.30 -5.36 7.46
N LEU A 208 -8.72 -6.29 8.33
CA LEU A 208 -9.86 -7.16 8.03
C LEU A 208 -11.17 -6.36 7.84
N ALA A 209 -11.38 -5.31 8.63
CA ALA A 209 -12.54 -4.42 8.51
C ALA A 209 -12.53 -3.64 7.18
N ARG A 210 -11.36 -3.17 6.71
CA ARG A 210 -11.21 -2.50 5.40
C ARG A 210 -11.69 -3.37 4.25
N PHE A 211 -11.33 -4.65 4.25
CA PHE A 211 -11.80 -5.59 3.22
C PHE A 211 -13.29 -5.88 3.32
N GLY A 212 -13.88 -5.85 4.52
CA GLY A 212 -15.32 -6.02 4.73
C GLY A 212 -15.89 -7.25 4.01
N PRO A 213 -16.81 -7.08 3.04
CA PRO A 213 -17.40 -8.20 2.27
C PRO A 213 -16.45 -8.82 1.23
N HIS A 214 -15.27 -8.25 1.02
CA HIS A 214 -14.23 -8.73 0.08
C HIS A 214 -13.08 -9.45 0.78
N TRP A 215 -13.32 -9.98 1.98
CA TRP A 215 -12.31 -10.68 2.79
C TRP A 215 -11.67 -11.87 2.06
N GLU A 216 -12.32 -12.44 1.04
CA GLU A 216 -11.76 -13.51 0.22
C GLU A 216 -10.47 -13.09 -0.49
N LEU A 217 -10.37 -11.81 -0.91
CA LEU A 217 -9.13 -11.29 -1.53
C LEU A 217 -8.00 -11.20 -0.52
N LEU A 218 -8.27 -10.71 0.70
CA LEU A 218 -7.28 -10.73 1.77
C LEU A 218 -6.80 -12.17 2.01
N PHE A 219 -7.72 -13.12 2.09
CA PHE A 219 -7.37 -14.52 2.29
C PHE A 219 -6.50 -15.10 1.16
N ALA A 220 -6.78 -14.74 -0.10
CA ALA A 220 -5.96 -15.13 -1.24
C ALA A 220 -4.52 -14.61 -1.12
N HIS A 221 -4.37 -13.31 -0.80
CA HIS A 221 -3.05 -12.70 -0.59
C HIS A 221 -2.31 -13.29 0.62
N LEU A 222 -2.99 -13.54 1.74
CA LEU A 222 -2.38 -14.18 2.91
C LEU A 222 -1.97 -15.63 2.65
N SER A 223 -2.72 -16.35 1.82
CA SER A 223 -2.35 -17.70 1.39
C SER A 223 -1.08 -17.67 0.54
N MET A 224 -1.00 -16.72 -0.40
CA MET A 224 0.21 -16.48 -1.19
C MET A 224 1.39 -16.06 -0.32
N TYR A 225 1.20 -15.16 0.64
CA TYR A 225 2.23 -14.75 1.61
C TYR A 225 2.82 -15.96 2.35
N ARG A 226 1.97 -16.86 2.85
CA ARG A 226 2.42 -18.07 3.58
C ARG A 226 3.17 -19.07 2.70
N PHE A 227 2.91 -19.07 1.39
CA PHE A 227 3.66 -19.82 0.39
C PHE A 227 5.02 -19.17 0.11
N VAL A 228 5.07 -17.85 -0.08
CA VAL A 228 6.31 -17.10 -0.37
C VAL A 228 7.25 -17.06 0.84
N TYR A 229 6.71 -16.88 2.05
CA TYR A 229 7.49 -16.75 3.29
C TYR A 229 7.07 -17.79 4.36
N PRO A 230 7.34 -19.08 4.14
CA PRO A 230 6.94 -20.13 5.09
C PRO A 230 7.61 -19.99 6.47
N GLY A 231 8.78 -19.33 6.55
CA GLY A 231 9.49 -19.06 7.80
C GLY A 231 9.04 -17.80 8.55
N ALA A 232 8.26 -16.91 7.92
CA ALA A 232 7.81 -15.65 8.51
C ALA A 232 6.29 -15.59 8.73
N ARG A 233 5.62 -16.75 8.76
CA ARG A 233 4.15 -16.85 8.92
C ARG A 233 3.60 -16.09 10.13
N ARG A 234 4.41 -15.96 11.19
CA ARG A 234 4.05 -15.25 12.44
C ARG A 234 3.89 -13.74 12.28
N GLN A 235 4.27 -13.15 11.13
CA GLN A 235 3.92 -11.77 10.83
C GLN A 235 2.41 -11.57 10.67
N VAL A 236 1.67 -12.65 10.39
CA VAL A 236 0.21 -12.68 10.39
C VAL A 236 -0.24 -13.40 11.67
N PRO A 237 -1.06 -12.77 12.53
CA PRO A 237 -1.59 -13.44 13.72
C PRO A 237 -2.42 -14.67 13.35
N ASP A 238 -2.28 -15.75 14.13
CA ASP A 238 -2.97 -17.03 13.86
C ASP A 238 -4.49 -16.85 13.79
N TRP A 239 -5.05 -15.99 14.65
CA TRP A 239 -6.49 -15.71 14.69
C TRP A 239 -7.05 -15.17 13.37
N VAL A 240 -6.25 -14.41 12.60
CA VAL A 240 -6.67 -13.86 11.30
C VAL A 240 -6.90 -15.00 10.31
N MET A 241 -5.97 -15.94 10.28
CA MET A 241 -6.06 -17.12 9.41
C MET A 241 -7.19 -18.04 9.84
N ASP A 242 -7.37 -18.24 11.15
CA ASP A 242 -8.46 -19.04 11.69
C ASP A 242 -9.83 -18.44 11.33
N GLU A 243 -9.98 -17.13 11.46
CA GLU A 243 -11.21 -16.41 11.10
C GLU A 243 -11.51 -16.50 9.61
N LEU A 244 -10.52 -16.29 8.73
CA LEU A 244 -10.71 -16.39 7.28
C LEU A 244 -11.04 -17.82 6.85
N CYS A 245 -10.35 -18.83 7.41
CA CYS A 245 -10.68 -20.24 7.17
C CYS A 245 -12.13 -20.56 7.61
N ARG A 246 -12.55 -20.05 8.78
CA ARG A 246 -13.91 -20.22 9.28
C ARG A 246 -14.94 -19.59 8.34
N ARG A 247 -14.70 -18.39 7.82
CA ARG A 247 -15.57 -17.74 6.82
C ARG A 247 -15.66 -18.54 5.53
N THR A 248 -14.54 -19.02 5.01
CA THR A 248 -14.51 -19.88 3.81
C THR A 248 -15.35 -21.13 4.01
N GLN A 249 -15.16 -21.84 5.12
CA GLN A 249 -15.96 -23.03 5.41
C GLN A 249 -17.45 -22.73 5.56
N ALA A 250 -17.81 -21.60 6.17
CA ALA A 250 -19.20 -21.19 6.31
C ALA A 250 -19.84 -20.91 4.94
N VAL A 251 -19.15 -20.18 4.05
CA VAL A 251 -19.63 -19.91 2.69
C VAL A 251 -19.75 -21.21 1.88
N SER A 252 -18.76 -22.10 1.93
CA SER A 252 -18.83 -23.39 1.22
C SER A 252 -20.01 -24.26 1.68
N ARG A 253 -20.40 -24.19 2.96
CA ARG A 253 -21.58 -24.91 3.49
C ARG A 253 -22.90 -24.26 3.10
N ALA A 254 -22.91 -22.94 2.91
CA ALA A 254 -24.10 -22.21 2.47
C ALA A 254 -24.46 -22.51 1.00
N GLY A 255 -23.48 -22.95 0.20
CA GLY A 255 -23.64 -23.24 -1.23
C GLY A 255 -23.44 -22.00 -2.10
N ASP A 256 -23.79 -22.13 -3.37
CA ASP A 256 -23.59 -21.07 -4.35
C ASP A 256 -24.45 -19.83 -4.01
N ALA A 257 -23.92 -18.65 -4.34
CA ALA A 257 -24.67 -17.41 -4.23
C ALA A 257 -25.89 -17.46 -5.16
N ALA A 258 -27.02 -16.90 -4.72
CA ALA A 258 -28.29 -16.94 -5.45
C ALA A 258 -28.29 -16.09 -6.75
N SER A 259 -27.21 -15.39 -7.06
CA SER A 259 -27.11 -14.43 -8.17
C SER A 259 -25.96 -14.78 -9.12
N GLU A 260 -26.18 -14.66 -10.43
CA GLU A 260 -25.16 -14.71 -11.49
C GLU A 260 -24.28 -13.45 -11.48
N VAL A 261 -23.59 -13.19 -10.36
CA VAL A 261 -22.73 -12.02 -10.17
C VAL A 261 -21.30 -12.41 -10.48
N CYS A 262 -20.64 -11.58 -11.30
CA CYS A 262 -19.20 -11.63 -11.47
C CYS A 262 -18.57 -10.43 -10.74
N ARG A 263 -17.65 -10.69 -9.80
CA ARG A 263 -16.89 -9.66 -9.07
C ARG A 263 -15.56 -9.30 -9.75
N GLY A 264 -15.30 -9.84 -10.94
CA GLY A 264 -14.02 -9.72 -11.65
C GLY A 264 -13.59 -8.29 -11.93
N HIS A 265 -14.53 -7.40 -12.28
CA HIS A 265 -14.25 -5.98 -12.52
C HIS A 265 -13.67 -5.24 -11.29
N LEU A 266 -13.83 -5.80 -10.08
CA LEU A 266 -13.23 -5.23 -8.88
C LEU A 266 -11.71 -5.42 -8.84
N ILE A 267 -11.17 -6.42 -9.54
CA ILE A 267 -9.73 -6.73 -9.53
C ILE A 267 -9.06 -6.58 -10.90
N SER A 268 -9.84 -6.57 -11.98
CA SER A 268 -9.36 -6.37 -13.34
C SER A 268 -10.45 -5.79 -14.24
N ASN A 269 -10.14 -4.71 -14.94
CA ASN A 269 -11.07 -4.03 -15.84
C ASN A 269 -11.36 -4.83 -17.11
N GLU A 270 -10.36 -5.52 -17.65
CA GLU A 270 -10.46 -6.17 -18.96
C GLU A 270 -10.61 -7.69 -18.90
N GLN A 271 -10.02 -8.35 -17.90
CA GLN A 271 -9.89 -9.82 -17.94
C GLN A 271 -11.24 -10.55 -17.79
N TYR A 272 -12.21 -9.92 -17.12
CA TYR A 272 -13.54 -10.48 -16.89
C TYR A 272 -14.61 -9.86 -17.80
N ARG A 273 -14.21 -9.04 -18.78
CA ARG A 273 -15.14 -8.38 -19.70
C ARG A 273 -16.03 -9.38 -20.46
N GLN A 274 -15.47 -10.56 -20.77
CA GLN A 274 -16.22 -11.65 -21.41
C GLN A 274 -17.39 -12.17 -20.55
N ASP A 275 -17.23 -12.21 -19.23
CA ASP A 275 -18.26 -12.68 -18.29
C ASP A 275 -19.45 -11.71 -18.25
N TYR A 276 -19.19 -10.42 -18.36
CA TYR A 276 -20.24 -9.40 -18.43
C TYR A 276 -20.87 -9.34 -19.83
N GLU A 277 -20.07 -9.22 -20.88
CA GLU A 277 -20.55 -8.97 -22.25
C GLU A 277 -21.19 -10.20 -22.90
N LEU A 278 -20.63 -11.40 -22.70
CA LEU A 278 -21.10 -12.61 -23.38
C LEU A 278 -21.94 -13.52 -22.47
N ARG A 279 -21.64 -13.59 -21.17
CA ARG A 279 -22.41 -14.40 -20.23
C ARG A 279 -23.54 -13.64 -19.54
N GLY A 280 -23.60 -12.31 -19.69
CA GLY A 280 -24.67 -11.48 -19.12
C GLY A 280 -24.67 -11.41 -17.60
N MET A 281 -23.54 -11.73 -16.95
CA MET A 281 -23.43 -11.71 -15.50
C MET A 281 -23.56 -10.29 -14.96
N ALA A 282 -24.22 -10.14 -13.81
CA ALA A 282 -24.37 -8.84 -13.17
C ALA A 282 -23.02 -8.38 -12.58
N SER A 283 -22.72 -7.10 -12.77
CA SER A 283 -21.67 -6.42 -12.02
C SER A 283 -22.21 -6.01 -10.65
N VAL A 284 -21.42 -6.21 -9.60
CA VAL A 284 -21.67 -5.51 -8.33
C VAL A 284 -21.14 -4.09 -8.46
N ASP A 285 -22.02 -3.10 -8.53
CA ASP A 285 -21.57 -1.72 -8.36
C ASP A 285 -20.80 -1.62 -7.04
N ALA A 286 -19.61 -1.04 -7.10
CA ALA A 286 -18.79 -0.71 -5.94
C ALA A 286 -19.54 0.35 -5.12
N LEU A 287 -20.56 -0.06 -4.36
CA LEU A 287 -21.14 0.78 -3.33
C LEU A 287 -20.01 1.15 -2.37
N PRO A 288 -19.83 2.44 -2.04
CA PRO A 288 -18.78 2.84 -1.11
C PRO A 288 -18.95 2.02 0.16
N LEU A 289 -17.86 1.35 0.57
CA LEU A 289 -17.77 0.60 1.82
C LEU A 289 -17.79 1.59 2.98
N CYS A 290 -18.93 2.23 3.19
CA CYS A 290 -19.21 2.96 4.41
C CYS A 290 -19.21 1.89 5.50
N LEU A 291 -18.22 1.95 6.39
CA LEU A 291 -18.08 1.05 7.53
C LEU A 291 -19.44 0.95 8.23
N SER A 292 -20.14 -0.16 7.99
CA SER A 292 -21.43 -0.38 8.64
C SER A 292 -21.16 -0.50 10.14
N PRO A 293 -21.85 0.25 11.03
CA PRO A 293 -21.57 0.27 12.48
C PRO A 293 -21.83 -1.06 13.22
N GLY A 294 -22.08 -2.16 12.52
CA GLY A 294 -22.50 -3.45 13.09
C GLY A 294 -21.38 -4.41 13.45
N TRP A 295 -20.12 -4.07 13.18
CA TRP A 295 -18.98 -4.93 13.53
C TRP A 295 -18.43 -4.55 14.90
N GLY A 296 -19.17 -4.92 15.94
CA GLY A 296 -18.75 -4.75 17.32
C GLY A 296 -19.76 -5.32 18.31
N SER A 297 -19.27 -6.17 19.22
CA SER A 297 -19.94 -6.71 20.42
C SER A 297 -20.92 -7.88 20.24
N ASN A 298 -20.38 -9.11 20.31
CA ASN A 298 -21.07 -10.18 21.04
C ASN A 298 -20.11 -11.21 21.65
N VAL A 299 -18.96 -10.75 22.15
CA VAL A 299 -18.14 -11.54 23.08
C VAL A 299 -17.72 -10.62 24.22
N ALA A 300 -18.46 -10.66 25.32
CA ALA A 300 -17.98 -10.08 26.57
C ALA A 300 -16.82 -10.95 27.10
N PRO A 301 -15.67 -10.38 27.48
CA PRO A 301 -14.59 -11.16 28.05
C PRO A 301 -15.01 -11.72 29.43
N PRO A 302 -14.60 -12.95 29.79
CA PRO A 302 -14.92 -13.52 31.09
C PRO A 302 -14.24 -12.70 32.20
N ARG A 303 -15.02 -12.27 33.19
CA ARG A 303 -14.46 -11.59 34.37
C ARG A 303 -13.55 -12.55 35.15
N PRO A 304 -12.32 -12.14 35.52
CA PRO A 304 -11.53 -12.91 36.47
C PRO A 304 -12.22 -12.87 37.85
N LYS A 305 -12.53 -14.04 38.41
CA LYS A 305 -12.92 -14.14 39.82
C LYS A 305 -11.72 -13.76 40.68
N ALA A 306 -11.83 -12.63 41.36
CA ALA A 306 -10.87 -12.19 42.37
C ALA A 306 -10.79 -13.22 43.50
N LEU A 307 -9.56 -13.55 43.90
CA LEU A 307 -9.24 -14.19 45.16
C LEU A 307 -9.73 -13.29 46.30
N GLY A 308 -10.64 -13.80 47.12
CA GLY A 308 -11.06 -13.13 48.34
C GLY A 308 -9.96 -13.17 49.39
N THR A 309 -9.34 -12.03 49.68
CA THR A 309 -8.66 -11.77 50.95
C THR A 309 -9.69 -11.27 51.95
N GLY A 310 -9.74 -11.89 53.14
CA GLY A 310 -10.70 -11.60 54.18
C GLY A 310 -10.43 -10.35 55.02
N SER A 311 -11.50 -9.87 55.67
CA SER A 311 -11.65 -9.32 57.04
C SER A 311 -13.10 -8.78 57.10
N ALA A 312 -13.93 -9.02 58.10
CA ALA A 312 -13.75 -9.33 59.52
C ALA A 312 -14.65 -10.49 59.98
#